data_AF-A0A7D5A966-F1
#
_entry.id   AF-A0A7D5A966-F1
#
_cell.length_a   1.000
_cell.length_b   1.000
_cell.length_c   1.000
_cell.angle_alpha   90.00
_cell.angle_beta   90.00
_cell.angle_gamma   90.00
#
_symmetry.space_group_name_H-M   'P 1'
#
loop_
_entity.id
_entity.type
_entity.pdbx_description
1 polymer ?
#
loop_
_entity_poly.entity_id
_entity_poly.type
_entity_poly.pdbx_seq_one_letter_code
_entity_poly.pdbx_strand_id
1 'polypeptide(L)' 'IGTVNGKICEKPSKTWFGDCKDTDKCDNRCIDWEGAKHGACHEREAKHMCFCYFDCDPKKNPGPPPGAPGT' A
#
# COMPACT_ATOMS: atom_id res chain seq x y z
N ILE A 1 -18.54 -19.14 -8.72
CA ILE A 1 -18.57 -17.69 -8.40
C ILE A 1 -17.15 -17.15 -8.43
N GLY A 2 -16.75 -16.54 -9.56
CA GLY A 2 -15.43 -15.94 -9.68
C GLY A 2 -15.42 -14.65 -8.85
N THR A 3 -14.73 -14.66 -7.72
CA THR A 3 -14.29 -13.42 -7.11
C THR A 3 -13.30 -12.80 -8.10
N VAL A 4 -13.77 -11.83 -8.87
CA VAL A 4 -12.89 -10.79 -9.41
C VAL A 4 -12.39 -9.97 -8.22
N ASN A 5 -11.61 -10.60 -7.35
CA ASN A 5 -10.74 -9.88 -6.45
C ASN A 5 -9.75 -9.20 -7.40
N GLY A 6 -10.01 -7.95 -7.79
CA GLY A 6 -8.96 -7.05 -8.24
C GLY A 6 -7.98 -6.98 -7.08
N LYS A 7 -7.04 -7.93 -7.05
CA LYS A 7 -6.18 -8.17 -5.91
C LYS A 7 -5.34 -6.90 -5.80
N ILE A 8 -5.62 -6.07 -4.81
CA ILE A 8 -4.79 -4.91 -4.51
C ILE A 8 -3.70 -5.39 -3.56
N CYS A 9 -2.45 -5.07 -3.89
CA CYS A 9 -1.28 -5.40 -3.09
C CYS A 9 -0.81 -4.16 -2.37
N GLU A 10 -0.82 -4.20 -1.04
CA GLU A 10 -0.21 -3.15 -0.22
C GLU A 10 1.30 -3.39 -0.10
N LYS A 11 2.09 -2.32 -0.21
CA LYS A 11 3.53 -2.34 0.03
C LYS A 11 3.90 -1.08 0.81
N PRO A 12 4.75 -1.17 1.84
CA PRO A 12 5.29 0.03 2.46
C PRO A 12 6.06 0.84 1.41
N SER A 13 5.80 2.14 1.36
CA SER A 13 6.45 3.06 0.43
C SER A 13 7.95 3.05 0.68
N LYS A 14 8.73 2.82 -0.39
CA LYS A 14 10.20 2.85 -0.31
C LYS A 14 10.75 4.26 -0.40
N THR A 15 9.95 5.18 -0.93
CA THR A 15 10.32 6.58 -1.17
C THR A 15 9.88 7.49 -0.04
N TRP A 16 8.95 7.03 0.81
CA TRP A 16 8.52 7.76 1.99
C TRP A 16 9.43 7.50 3.18
N PHE A 17 9.98 8.57 3.74
CA PHE A 17 10.81 8.52 4.95
C PHE A 17 10.17 9.36 6.05
N GLY A 18 10.07 8.79 7.25
CA GLY A 18 9.48 9.44 8.42
C GLY A 18 7.99 9.15 8.60
N ASP A 19 7.40 9.90 9.52
CA ASP A 19 6.03 9.68 9.98
C ASP A 19 5.01 10.18 8.94
N CYS A 20 4.10 9.30 8.54
CA CYS A 20 3.07 9.59 7.54
C CYS A 20 1.91 10.35 8.16
N LYS A 21 1.92 11.69 8.05
CA LYS A 21 0.87 12.57 8.58
C LYS A 21 -0.11 13.08 7.52
N ASP A 22 0.31 13.08 6.26
CA ASP A 22 -0.45 13.59 5.12
C ASP A 22 -0.75 12.44 4.15
N THR A 23 -1.97 11.91 4.20
CA THR A 23 -2.39 10.80 3.33
C THR A 23 -2.37 11.23 1.86
N ASP A 24 -2.81 12.45 1.51
CA ASP A 24 -2.74 12.95 0.13
C ASP A 24 -1.31 13.03 -0.41
N LYS A 25 -0.33 13.41 0.42
CA LYS A 25 1.07 13.42 -0.01
C LYS A 25 1.62 12.01 -0.20
N CYS A 26 1.22 11.08 0.67
CA CYS A 26 1.54 9.66 0.52
C CYS A 26 0.94 9.10 -0.77
N ASP A 27 -0.33 9.39 -1.05
CA ASP A 27 -1.02 8.96 -2.27
C ASP A 27 -0.32 9.46 -3.54
N ASN A 28 -0.11 10.77 -3.64
CA ASN A 28 0.59 11.37 -4.77
C ASN A 28 2.03 10.83 -4.91
N ARG A 29 2.73 10.61 -3.79
CA ARG A 29 4.08 10.01 -3.82
C ARG A 29 4.04 8.60 -4.38
N CYS A 30 3.11 7.77 -3.90
CA CYS A 30 2.95 6.41 -4.37
C CYS A 30 2.63 6.36 -5.87
N ILE A 31 1.76 7.23 -6.36
CA ILE A 31 1.37 7.30 -7.78
C ILE A 31 2.53 7.82 -8.65
N ASP A 32 3.11 8.97 -8.29
CA ASP A 32 4.09 9.68 -9.12
C ASP A 32 5.49 9.03 -9.08
N TRP A 33 5.89 8.45 -7.94
CA TRP A 33 7.25 7.92 -7.74
C TRP A 33 7.34 6.40 -7.82
N GLU A 34 6.33 5.69 -7.31
CA GLU A 34 6.34 4.24 -7.25
C GLU A 34 5.44 3.58 -8.31
N GLY A 35 4.61 4.36 -9.01
CA GLY A 35 3.67 3.85 -10.01
C GLY A 35 2.52 3.06 -9.38
N ALA A 36 2.15 3.39 -8.15
CA ALA A 36 1.01 2.82 -7.47
C ALA A 36 -0.30 3.36 -8.04
N LYS A 37 -1.41 2.67 -7.75
CA LYS A 37 -2.73 3.22 -8.03
C LYS A 37 -3.25 4.12 -6.92
N HIS A 38 -2.79 3.88 -5.70
CA HIS A 38 -3.19 4.65 -4.54
C HIS A 38 -2.12 4.56 -3.45
N GLY A 39 -2.14 5.45 -2.47
CA GLY A 39 -1.35 5.38 -1.26
C GLY A 39 -2.12 5.90 -0.05
N ALA A 40 -1.86 5.32 1.12
CA ALA A 40 -2.44 5.78 2.37
C ALA A 40 -1.46 5.67 3.54
N CYS A 41 -1.60 6.57 4.50
CA CYS A 41 -0.90 6.47 5.77
C CYS A 41 -1.58 5.41 6.65
N HIS A 42 -0.82 4.41 7.10
CA HIS A 42 -1.28 3.44 8.10
C HIS A 42 -0.43 3.51 9.34
N GLU A 43 -1.07 3.38 10.49
CA GLU A 43 -0.39 3.19 11.76
C GLU A 43 -0.17 1.69 11.99
N ARG A 44 1.09 1.29 12.17
CA ARG A 44 1.48 -0.07 12.59
C ARG A 44 2.47 0.09 13.75
N GLU A 45 2.20 -0.57 14.88
CA GLU A 45 3.08 -0.55 16.06
C GLU A 45 3.49 0.88 16.49
N ALA A 46 2.52 1.80 16.55
CA ALA A 46 2.70 3.22 16.91
C ALA A 46 3.60 4.03 15.96
N LYS A 47 3.77 3.59 14.70
CA LYS A 47 4.43 4.36 13.65
C LYS A 47 3.49 4.58 12.47
N HIS A 48 3.36 5.82 12.02
CA HIS A 48 2.64 6.10 10.77
C HIS A 48 3.59 5.89 9.59
N MET A 49 3.28 4.90 8.76
CA MET A 49 4.02 4.62 7.54
C MET A 49 3.11 4.80 6.32
N CYS A 50 3.69 5.29 5.24
CA CYS A 50 3.00 5.36 3.96
C CYS A 50 2.98 3.96 3.33
N PHE A 51 1.82 3.46 2.96
CA PHE A 51 1.64 2.23 2.20
C PHE A 51 1.06 2.55 0.83
N CYS A 52 1.69 2.02 -0.20
CA CYS A 52 1.27 2.14 -1.59
C CYS A 52 0.52 0.88 -2.02
N TYR A 53 -0.54 1.08 -2.80
CA TYR A 53 -1.45 0.06 -3.30
C TYR A 53 -1.28 -0.11 -4.80
N PHE A 54 -0.96 -1.33 -5.21
CA PHE A 54 -0.73 -1.70 -6.60
C PHE A 54 -1.75 -2.74 -7.04
N ASP A 55 -2.02 -2.84 -8.33
CA ASP A 55 -2.63 -4.08 -8.84
C ASP A 55 -1.65 -5.23 -8.56
N CYS A 56 -2.10 -6.23 -7.82
CA CYS A 56 -1.32 -7.44 -7.57
C CYS A 56 -1.14 -8.18 -8.87
N ASP A 57 0.06 -8.10 -9.41
CA ASP A 57 0.55 -9.11 -10.33
C ASP A 57 1.12 -10.26 -9.48
N PRO A 58 0.52 -11.47 -9.48
CA PRO A 58 0.97 -12.58 -8.65
C PRO A 58 2.43 -13.01 -8.92
N LYS A 59 3.05 -12.52 -10.01
CA LYS A 59 4.48 -12.72 -10.29
C LYS A 59 5.39 -11.62 -9.73
N LYS A 60 4.87 -10.40 -9.52
CA LYS A 60 5.69 -9.23 -9.08
C LYS A 60 5.40 -8.79 -7.65
N ASN A 61 4.18 -9.01 -7.19
CA ASN A 61 3.72 -8.63 -5.85
C ASN A 61 3.00 -9.86 -5.26
N PRO A 62 3.74 -10.78 -4.62
CA PRO A 62 3.08 -11.79 -3.80
C PRO A 62 2.28 -11.04 -2.74
N GLY A 63 0.98 -11.29 -2.69
CA GLY A 63 0.07 -10.59 -1.79
C GLY A 63 0.52 -10.69 -0.33
N PRO A 64 0.02 -9.81 0.56
CA PRO A 64 0.37 -9.86 1.96
C PRO A 64 0.09 -11.26 2.54
N PRO A 65 0.92 -11.73 3.48
CA PRO A 65 0.70 -13.01 4.13
C PRO A 65 -0.69 -13.04 4.77
N PRO A 66 -1.40 -14.18 4.69
CA PRO A 66 -2.72 -14.32 5.27
C PRO A 66 -2.64 -14.10 6.79
N GLY A 67 -3.20 -12.99 7.27
CA GLY A 67 -3.12 -12.60 8.68
C GLY A 67 -3.04 -11.10 8.94
N ALA A 68 -2.88 -10.25 7.93
CA ALA A 68 -3.12 -8.82 8.09
C ALA A 68 -4.62 -8.60 8.40
N PRO A 69 -4.99 -8.13 9.61
CA PRO A 69 -6.37 -7.86 9.93
C PRO A 69 -6.82 -6.69 9.06
N GLY A 70 -7.74 -6.97 8.13
CA GLY A 70 -8.48 -5.91 7.45
C GLY A 70 -9.59 -5.45 8.37
N THR A 71 -9.30 -4.52 9.28
CA THR A 71 -10.27 -3.65 9.96
C THR A 71 -9.57 -2.38 10.43
#